data_AF-A0A382FP44-F1
#
_entry.id   AF-A0A382FP44-F1
#
_cell.length_a   1.000
_cell.length_b   1.000
_cell.length_c   1.000
_cell.angle_alpha   90.00
_cell.angle_beta   90.00
_cell.angle_gamma   90.00
#
_symmetry.space_group_name_H-M   'P 1'
#
loop_
_entity.id
_entity.type
_entity.pdbx_description
1 polymer ?
#
loop_
_entity_poly.entity_id
_entity_poly.type
_entity_poly.pdbx_seq_one_letter_code
_entity_poly.pdbx_strand_id
1 'polypeptide(L)'
;MTKEEYKDYIATKYYRIEDTVTENTRITAVGGDKSKQENHLYTWERIYHFSCGNCKNWWSYATEEDSYNWKYRKKSCPHCGYYTTIQPNPKFIEKS
;
A
#
# COMPACT_ATOMS: atom_id res chain seq x y z
N MET A 1 -31.77 13.17 -23.65
CA MET A 1 -31.05 11.96 -23.23
C MET A 1 -32.00 11.08 -22.43
N THR A 2 -32.50 10.03 -23.06
CA THR A 2 -33.30 8.98 -22.44
C THR A 2 -32.43 8.09 -21.54
N LYS A 3 -33.06 7.20 -20.76
CA LYS A 3 -32.35 6.25 -19.90
C LYS A 3 -31.45 5.31 -20.71
N GLU A 4 -31.92 4.94 -21.90
CA GLU A 4 -31.23 4.07 -22.85
C GLU A 4 -30.04 4.80 -23.46
N GLU A 5 -30.22 6.06 -23.87
CA GLU A 5 -29.13 6.91 -24.36
C GLU A 5 -28.07 7.18 -23.27
N TYR A 6 -28.48 7.32 -22.00
CA TYR A 6 -27.56 7.49 -20.88
C TYR A 6 -26.74 6.22 -20.61
N LYS A 7 -27.35 5.04 -20.69
CA LYS A 7 -26.64 3.75 -20.53
C LYS A 7 -25.61 3.54 -21.62
N ASP A 8 -25.97 3.84 -22.87
CA ASP A 8 -25.08 3.70 -24.02
C ASP A 8 -23.90 4.69 -23.93
N TYR A 9 -24.17 5.93 -23.50
CA TYR A 9 -23.13 6.92 -23.22
C TYR A 9 -22.13 6.43 -22.16
N ILE A 10 -22.61 5.87 -21.04
CA ILE A 10 -21.73 5.36 -19.98
C ILE A 10 -20.95 4.14 -20.49
N ALA A 11 -21.62 3.17 -21.15
CA ALA A 11 -20.95 1.99 -21.70
C ALA A 11 -19.82 2.39 -22.65
N THR A 12 -20.04 3.38 -23.51
CA THR A 12 -19.05 3.88 -24.46
C THR A 12 -17.94 4.67 -23.78
N LYS A 13 -18.27 5.54 -22.82
CA LYS A 13 -17.31 6.38 -22.08
C LYS A 13 -16.31 5.55 -21.27
N TYR A 14 -16.75 4.42 -20.74
CA TYR A 14 -15.93 3.49 -19.97
C TYR A 14 -15.54 2.23 -20.75
N TYR A 15 -15.85 2.16 -22.05
CA TYR A 15 -15.40 1.08 -22.92
C TYR A 15 -13.87 1.12 -23.02
N ARG A 16 -13.22 0.04 -22.56
CA ARG A 16 -11.75 -0.11 -22.41
C ARG A 16 -11.12 0.57 -21.18
N ILE A 17 -11.92 1.14 -20.29
CA ILE A 17 -11.48 1.32 -18.91
C ILE A 17 -11.65 -0.06 -18.27
N GLU A 18 -10.59 -0.88 -18.32
CA GLU A 18 -10.51 -2.06 -17.47
C GLU A 18 -10.77 -1.61 -16.03
N ASP A 19 -11.46 -2.43 -15.26
CA ASP A 19 -11.94 -2.16 -13.91
C ASP A 19 -10.76 -1.78 -12.99
N THR A 20 -10.31 -0.51 -13.02
CA THR A 20 -9.25 0.00 -12.15
C THR A 20 -9.79 0.29 -10.76
N VAL A 21 -10.77 -0.50 -10.29
CA VAL A 21 -10.98 -0.74 -8.87
C VAL A 21 -9.71 -1.43 -8.40
N THR A 22 -8.76 -0.58 -8.04
CA THR A 22 -7.40 -0.82 -7.57
C THR A 22 -7.07 -2.29 -7.35
N GLU A 23 -6.12 -2.79 -8.14
CA GLU A 23 -5.44 -4.09 -8.00
C GLU A 23 -5.01 -4.41 -6.55
N ASN A 24 -4.92 -3.40 -5.67
CA ASN A 24 -4.71 -3.54 -4.23
C ASN A 24 -5.74 -4.42 -3.51
N THR A 25 -6.94 -4.62 -4.04
CA THR A 25 -8.03 -5.35 -3.35
C THR A 25 -8.37 -6.71 -3.98
N ARG A 26 -7.81 -7.00 -5.16
CA ARG A 26 -8.12 -8.22 -5.91
C ARG A 26 -6.79 -8.86 -6.32
N ILE A 27 -6.42 -9.92 -5.62
CA ILE A 27 -5.36 -10.81 -6.09
C ILE A 27 -5.88 -11.48 -7.39
N THR A 28 -5.71 -10.82 -8.52
CA THR A 28 -6.15 -11.30 -9.85
C THR A 28 -4.97 -11.59 -10.77
N ALA A 29 -3.73 -11.44 -10.29
CA ALA A 29 -2.54 -11.80 -11.02
C ALA A 29 -2.00 -13.17 -10.57
N VAL A 30 -2.51 -14.24 -11.16
CA VAL A 30 -1.61 -15.31 -11.62
C VAL A 30 -1.88 -15.45 -13.11
N GLY A 31 -1.01 -14.82 -13.90
CA GLY A 31 -0.96 -15.06 -15.32
C GLY A 31 -0.83 -16.55 -15.60
N GLY A 32 -1.62 -17.03 -16.56
CA GLY A 32 -1.32 -18.23 -17.35
C GLY A 32 -1.17 -19.54 -16.60
N ASP A 33 -2.23 -20.02 -15.92
CA ASP A 33 -2.65 -21.43 -15.92
C ASP A 33 -3.94 -21.55 -15.05
N LYS A 34 -5.04 -22.05 -15.64
CA LYS A 34 -6.31 -22.26 -14.92
C LYS A 34 -6.20 -23.34 -13.84
N SER A 35 -5.17 -24.19 -13.90
CA SER A 35 -4.92 -25.27 -12.92
C SER A 35 -4.50 -24.79 -11.52
N LYS A 36 -4.12 -23.50 -11.36
CA LYS A 36 -3.68 -22.92 -10.07
C LYS A 36 -4.74 -22.09 -9.34
N GLN A 37 -5.98 -22.05 -9.85
CA GLN A 37 -7.07 -21.22 -9.29
C GLN A 37 -7.73 -21.76 -8.01
N GLU A 38 -7.36 -22.96 -7.53
CA GLU A 38 -7.98 -23.56 -6.33
C GLU A 38 -7.25 -23.24 -5.02
N ASN A 39 -6.10 -22.58 -5.06
CA ASN A 39 -5.31 -22.29 -3.86
C ASN A 39 -5.51 -20.84 -3.39
N HIS A 40 -5.58 -20.64 -2.07
CA HIS A 40 -5.55 -19.31 -1.47
C HIS A 40 -4.22 -18.62 -1.76
N LEU A 41 -4.29 -17.41 -2.30
CA LEU A 41 -3.16 -16.49 -2.40
C LEU A 41 -3.19 -15.60 -1.16
N TYR A 42 -2.03 -15.46 -0.51
CA TYR A 42 -1.87 -14.54 0.61
C TYR A 42 -0.79 -13.51 0.28
N THR A 43 -1.01 -12.29 0.71
CA THR A 43 0.00 -11.23 0.81
C THR A 43 0.17 -10.88 2.28
N TRP A 44 1.33 -10.38 2.67
CA TRP A 44 1.58 -9.93 4.03
C TRP A 44 2.43 -8.67 3.99
N GLU A 45 2.18 -7.78 4.94
CA GLU A 45 2.96 -6.56 5.10
C GLU A 45 3.27 -6.32 6.58
N ARG A 46 4.43 -5.69 6.83
CA ARG A 46 4.80 -5.14 8.14
C ARG A 46 4.57 -3.64 8.13
N ILE A 47 3.79 -3.16 9.09
CA ILE A 47 3.46 -1.75 9.24
C ILE A 47 4.24 -1.16 10.42
N TYR A 48 5.07 -0.17 10.14
CA TYR A 48 5.83 0.58 11.15
C TYR A 48 5.17 1.93 11.41
N HIS A 49 5.01 2.27 12.69
CA HIS A 49 4.46 3.54 13.14
C HIS A 49 5.59 4.45 13.62
N PHE A 50 5.65 5.68 13.10
CA PHE A 50 6.66 6.67 13.47
C PHE A 50 6.01 7.93 14.01
N SER A 51 6.71 8.59 14.93
CA SER A 51 6.40 9.94 15.36
C SER A 51 7.52 10.87 14.92
N CYS A 52 7.18 11.98 14.26
CA CYS A 52 8.17 12.94 13.82
C CYS A 52 8.82 13.64 15.03
N GLY A 53 10.15 13.61 15.11
CA GLY A 53 10.90 14.32 16.14
C GLY A 53 10.73 15.85 16.08
N ASN A 54 10.39 16.41 14.91
CA ASN A 54 10.19 17.85 14.69
C ASN A 54 8.73 18.28 14.93
N CYS A 55 7.81 17.94 14.01
CA CYS A 55 6.42 18.42 14.07
C CYS A 55 5.47 17.58 14.94
N LYS A 56 5.96 16.50 15.57
CA LYS A 56 5.21 15.61 16.47
C LYS A 56 4.03 14.83 15.86
N ASN A 57 3.71 15.05 14.58
CA ASN A 57 2.75 14.23 13.87
C ASN A 57 3.27 12.80 13.66
N TRP A 58 2.33 11.87 13.57
CA TRP A 58 2.61 10.47 13.30
C TRP A 58 2.46 10.15 11.81
N TRP A 59 3.12 9.09 11.36
CA TRP A 59 2.96 8.51 10.02
C TRP A 59 3.34 7.03 10.05
N SER A 60 2.84 6.27 9.07
CA SER A 60 3.12 4.83 8.96
C SER A 60 3.84 4.48 7.66
N TYR A 61 4.61 3.40 7.69
CA TYR A 61 5.25 2.82 6.51
C TYR A 61 4.97 1.32 6.47
N ALA A 62 4.26 0.87 5.45
CA ALA A 62 4.04 -0.53 5.16
C ALA A 62 5.14 -1.06 4.23
N THR A 63 5.62 -2.27 4.49
CA THR A 63 6.64 -2.93 3.67
C THR A 63 6.52 -4.45 3.75
N GLU A 64 6.79 -5.12 2.65
CA GLU A 64 6.97 -6.59 2.59
C GLU A 64 8.43 -6.99 2.84
N GLU A 65 9.36 -6.02 2.79
CA GLU A 65 10.77 -6.30 3.04
C GLU A 65 11.03 -6.63 4.51
N ASP A 66 11.54 -7.84 4.74
CA ASP A 66 12.15 -8.27 5.99
C ASP A 66 13.60 -7.81 6.15
N SER A 67 14.10 -7.01 5.21
CA SER A 67 15.49 -6.54 5.22
C SER A 67 15.74 -5.70 6.48
N TYR A 68 16.54 -6.25 7.40
CA TYR A 68 16.83 -5.69 8.73
C TYR A 68 17.34 -4.23 8.71
N ASN A 69 17.83 -3.78 7.56
CA ASN A 69 18.53 -2.50 7.39
C ASN A 69 17.65 -1.26 7.24
N TRP A 70 16.32 -1.38 7.06
CA TRP A 70 15.47 -0.20 6.93
C TRP A 70 15.48 0.66 8.21
N LYS A 71 15.69 0.03 9.38
CA LYS A 71 15.78 0.67 10.70
C LYS A 71 16.90 1.70 10.81
N TYR A 72 17.95 1.59 9.99
CA TYR A 72 19.09 2.50 9.99
C TYR A 72 19.02 3.55 8.87
N ARG A 73 17.92 3.58 8.10
CA ARG A 73 17.77 4.53 6.99
C ARG A 73 17.29 5.89 7.50
N LYS A 74 17.70 6.93 6.78
CA LYS A 74 17.10 8.25 6.89
C LYS A 74 15.77 8.28 6.16
N LYS A 75 14.77 8.93 6.75
CA LYS A 75 13.45 9.13 6.14
C LYS A 75 13.01 10.58 6.33
N SER A 76 12.24 11.07 5.36
CA SER A 76 11.62 12.40 5.41
C SER A 76 10.24 12.30 6.04
N CYS A 77 9.92 13.20 6.97
CA CYS A 77 8.56 13.34 7.46
C CYS A 77 7.64 13.86 6.35
N PRO A 78 6.53 13.18 6.02
CA PRO A 78 5.61 13.64 4.97
C PRO A 78 4.89 14.94 5.32
N HIS A 79 4.83 15.30 6.60
CA HIS A 79 4.11 16.49 7.08
C HIS A 79 4.96 17.76 7.06
N CYS A 80 6.25 17.67 7.38
CA CYS A 80 7.13 18.84 7.55
C CYS A 80 8.46 18.76 6.81
N GLY A 81 8.71 17.69 6.04
CA GLY A 81 9.94 17.50 5.28
C GLY A 81 11.20 17.20 6.11
N TYR A 82 11.10 17.18 7.44
CA TYR A 82 12.26 16.91 8.31
C TYR A 82 12.90 15.55 7.99
N TYR A 83 14.18 15.56 7.63
CA TYR A 83 14.93 14.41 7.13
C TYR A 83 15.99 13.96 8.13
N THR A 84 15.78 12.81 8.76
CA THR A 84 16.70 12.29 9.77
C THR A 84 16.69 10.77 9.81
N THR A 85 17.68 10.19 10.52
CA THR A 85 17.75 8.74 10.79
C THR A 85 16.62 8.36 11.74
N ILE A 86 15.87 7.32 11.38
CA ILE A 86 14.84 6.76 12.27
C ILE A 86 15.55 6.04 13.43
N GLN A 87 15.02 6.24 14.63
CA GLN A 87 15.47 5.54 15.83
C GLN A 87 14.35 4.63 16.32
N PRO A 88 14.62 3.36 16.67
CA PRO A 88 13.63 2.52 17.31
C PRO A 88 13.20 3.18 18.63
N ASN A 89 11.91 3.08 18.94
CA ASN A 89 11.40 3.57 20.21
C ASN A 89 12.04 2.75 21.35
N PRO A 90 12.70 3.39 22.34
CA PRO A 90 13.43 2.69 23.40
C PRO A 90 12.60 1.62 24.12
N LYS A 91 11.29 1.85 24.29
CA LYS A 91 10.36 0.91 24.94
C LYS A 91 10.23 -0.44 24.21
N PHE A 92 10.60 -0.50 22.93
CA PHE A 92 10.54 -1.70 22.10
C PHE A 92 11.91 -2.39 21.97
N ILE A 93 12.99 -1.77 22.47
CA ILE A 93 14.34 -2.35 22.47
C ILE A 93 14.52 -3.28 23.68
N GLU A 94 13.87 -2.99 24.81
CA GLU A 94 13.99 -3.78 26.05
C GLU A 94 13.28 -5.14 26.02
N LYS A 95 12.50 -5.43 24.98
CA LYS A 95 11.65 -6.63 24.88
C LYS A 95 12.11 -7.65 23.83
N SER A 96 13.29 -7.49 23.23
CA SER A 96 13.84 -8.40 22.21
C SER A 96 14.91 -9.32 22.76
#